data_AF-A0A9D4K360-F1
#
_entry.id   AF-A0A9D4K360-F1
#
_cell.length_a   1.000
_cell.length_b   1.000
_cell.length_c   1.000
_cell.angle_alpha   90.00
_cell.angle_beta   90.00
_cell.angle_gamma   90.00
#
_symmetry.space_group_name_H-M   'P 1'
#
loop_
_entity.id
_entity.type
_entity.pdbx_description
1 polymer ?
#
loop_
_entity_poly.entity_id
_entity_poly.type
_entity_poly.pdbx_seq_one_letter_code
_entity_poly.pdbx_strand_id
1 'polypeptide(L)'
;MYIAGALRALVNRSTGFTANMLMLGREVNIPAQLMFPHVSARREDHAEYVSTLIENIQQAHDTARRTLKTSMKRMKRNYDLRVLQRPYAEGDIVYILDTGVLKGKCKKLCSP
;
A
#
# COMPACT_ATOMS: atom_id res chain seq x y z
N MET A 1 -2.91 20.41 0.51
CA MET A 1 -3.97 19.47 0.92
C MET A 1 -4.42 18.51 -0.22
N TYR A 2 -3.57 18.17 -1.21
CA TYR A 2 -3.96 17.30 -2.34
C TYR A 2 -3.23 15.95 -2.41
N ILE A 3 -2.11 15.79 -1.69
CA ILE A 3 -1.23 14.62 -1.79
C ILE A 3 -1.93 13.35 -1.27
N ALA A 4 -2.65 13.44 -0.15
CA ALA A 4 -3.34 12.29 0.44
C ALA A 4 -4.44 11.74 -0.47
N GLY A 5 -5.18 12.62 -1.17
CA GLY A 5 -6.18 12.20 -2.16
C GLY A 5 -5.54 11.50 -3.36
N ALA A 6 -4.45 12.07 -3.88
CA ALA A 6 -3.70 11.49 -4.99
C ALA A 6 -3.13 10.10 -4.66
N LEU A 7 -2.57 9.92 -3.45
CA LEU A 7 -2.06 8.61 -3.00
C LEU A 7 -3.16 7.55 -2.92
N ARG A 8 -4.39 7.93 -2.56
CA ARG A 8 -5.51 7.00 -2.47
C ARG A 8 -6.07 6.60 -3.84
N ALA A 9 -5.94 7.48 -4.83
CA ALA A 9 -6.34 7.25 -6.22
C ALA A 9 -5.22 6.63 -7.08
N LEU A 10 -3.99 6.53 -6.57
CA LEU A 10 -2.87 5.92 -7.29
C LEU A 10 -2.92 4.39 -7.19
N VAL A 11 -2.70 3.72 -8.31
CA VAL A 11 -2.56 2.26 -8.34
C VAL A 11 -1.27 1.84 -7.67
N ASN A 12 -1.36 0.96 -6.67
CA ASN A 12 -0.18 0.37 -6.05
C ASN A 12 0.34 -0.81 -6.89
N ARG A 13 1.62 -0.78 -7.27
CA ARG A 13 2.28 -1.82 -8.08
C ARG A 13 2.18 -3.22 -7.48
N SER A 14 2.17 -3.35 -6.16
CA SER A 14 2.14 -4.66 -5.50
C SER A 14 0.74 -5.26 -5.39
N THR A 15 -0.31 -4.44 -5.32
CA THR A 15 -1.71 -4.90 -5.26
C THR A 15 -2.39 -4.87 -6.62
N GLY A 16 -2.00 -3.95 -7.51
CA GLY A 16 -2.64 -3.70 -8.80
C GLY A 16 -3.88 -2.81 -8.72
N PHE A 17 -4.24 -2.32 -7.54
CA PHE A 17 -5.44 -1.51 -7.29
C PHE A 17 -5.11 -0.23 -6.52
N THR A 18 -6.01 0.76 -6.62
CA THR A 18 -5.99 1.96 -5.79
C THR A 18 -6.47 1.65 -4.38
N ALA A 19 -6.16 2.52 -3.42
CA ALA A 19 -6.67 2.37 -2.05
C ALA A 19 -8.18 2.61 -2.00
N ASN A 20 -8.71 3.53 -2.82
CA ASN A 20 -10.13 3.79 -2.94
C ASN A 20 -10.89 2.55 -3.40
N MET A 21 -10.42 1.87 -4.44
CA MET A 21 -11.06 0.65 -4.95
C MET A 21 -11.08 -0.46 -3.89
N LEU A 22 -9.97 -0.64 -3.17
CA LEU A 22 -9.88 -1.67 -2.12
C LEU A 22 -10.74 -1.35 -0.89
N MET A 23 -10.94 -0.06 -0.56
CA MET A 23 -11.71 0.34 0.61
C MET A 23 -13.20 0.48 0.33
N LEU A 24 -13.55 1.01 -0.85
CA LEU A 24 -14.91 1.45 -1.17
C LEU A 24 -15.54 0.67 -2.32
N GLY A 25 -14.79 -0.17 -3.05
CA GLY A 25 -15.31 -0.87 -4.23
C GLY A 25 -15.51 0.00 -5.46
N ARG A 26 -15.07 1.26 -5.39
CA ARG A 26 -15.20 2.26 -6.45
C ARG A 26 -14.14 3.34 -6.32
N GLU A 27 -13.90 4.06 -7.42
CA GLU A 27 -13.10 5.27 -7.38
C GLU A 27 -13.89 6.45 -6.81
N VAL A 28 -13.20 7.31 -6.06
CA VAL A 28 -13.78 8.52 -5.49
C VAL A 28 -13.72 9.65 -6.51
N ASN A 29 -14.83 10.37 -6.66
CA ASN A 29 -14.89 11.54 -7.54
C ASN A 29 -13.93 12.62 -7.06
N ILE A 30 -13.10 13.11 -7.99
CA ILE A 30 -12.19 14.22 -7.75
C ILE A 30 -13.03 15.51 -7.73
N PRO A 31 -12.70 16.53 -6.90
CA PRO A 31 -13.44 17.79 -6.86
C PRO A 31 -13.68 18.43 -8.25
N ALA A 32 -12.74 18.27 -9.19
CA ALA A 32 -12.90 18.71 -10.58
C ALA A 32 -14.05 17.99 -11.32
N GLN A 33 -14.24 16.69 -11.10
CA GLN A 33 -15.34 15.92 -11.70
C GLN A 33 -16.71 16.31 -11.15
N LEU A 34 -16.75 16.84 -9.91
CA LEU A 34 -17.99 17.37 -9.36
C LEU A 34 -18.36 18.73 -9.96
N MET A 35 -17.36 19.58 -10.25
CA MET A 35 -17.56 20.88 -10.89
C MET A 35 -17.94 20.76 -12.37
N PHE A 36 -17.46 19.69 -13.04
CA PHE A 36 -17.77 19.39 -14.44
C PHE A 36 -18.37 17.99 -14.56
N PRO A 37 -19.63 17.79 -14.12
CA PRO A 37 -20.25 16.48 -14.11
C PRO A 37 -20.42 15.96 -15.54
N HIS A 38 -19.97 14.73 -15.78
CA HIS A 38 -20.32 13.99 -16.98
C HIS A 38 -21.73 13.42 -16.83
N VAL A 39 -22.58 13.69 -17.81
CA VAL A 39 -23.98 13.27 -17.81
C VAL A 39 -24.07 11.80 -18.19
N SER A 40 -23.73 10.90 -17.27
CA SER A 40 -24.03 9.47 -17.38
C SER A 40 -24.80 9.03 -16.15
N ALA A 41 -25.95 9.66 -15.91
CA ALA A 41 -26.90 9.23 -14.90
C ALA A 41 -27.68 8.02 -15.44
N ARG A 42 -27.09 6.83 -15.39
CA ARG A 42 -27.86 5.60 -15.44
C ARG A 42 -28.67 5.54 -14.14
N ARG A 43 -30.00 5.51 -14.22
CA ARG A 43 -30.85 5.14 -13.08
C ARG A 43 -30.61 3.66 -12.81
N GLU A 44 -29.62 3.36 -11.98
CA GLU A 44 -29.39 2.02 -11.47
C GLU A 44 -30.32 1.79 -10.29
N ASP A 45 -30.94 0.61 -10.25
CA ASP A 45 -31.70 0.19 -9.08
C ASP A 45 -30.74 0.08 -7.89
N HIS A 46 -31.16 0.57 -6.72
CA HIS A 46 -30.30 0.63 -5.54
C HIS A 46 -29.83 -0.76 -5.09
N ALA A 47 -30.65 -1.79 -5.29
CA ALA A 47 -30.29 -3.16 -4.96
C ALA A 47 -29.16 -3.70 -5.85
N GLU A 48 -29.24 -3.48 -7.16
CA GLU A 48 -28.21 -3.86 -8.14
C GLU A 48 -26.90 -3.09 -7.92
N TYR A 49 -27.00 -1.81 -7.54
CA TYR A 49 -25.82 -1.02 -7.19
C TYR A 49 -25.07 -1.59 -5.97
N VAL A 50 -25.79 -2.00 -4.92
CA VAL A 50 -25.16 -2.55 -3.72
C VAL A 50 -24.53 -3.92 -4.00
N SER A 51 -25.18 -4.77 -4.78
CA SER A 51 -24.62 -6.09 -5.13
C SER A 51 -23.33 -5.95 -5.94
N THR A 52 -23.33 -5.10 -6.97
CA THR A 52 -22.14 -4.84 -7.79
C THR A 52 -21.00 -4.23 -6.95
N LEU A 53 -21.31 -3.36 -5.99
CA LEU A 53 -20.31 -2.78 -5.10
C LEU A 53 -19.62 -3.85 -4.24
N ILE A 54 -20.40 -4.76 -3.65
CA ILE A 54 -19.86 -5.87 -2.83
C ILE A 54 -19.00 -6.79 -3.69
N GLU A 55 -19.47 -7.15 -4.88
CA GLU A 55 -18.72 -7.98 -5.82
C GLU A 55 -17.38 -7.34 -6.21
N ASN A 56 -17.38 -6.04 -6.51
CA ASN A 56 -16.16 -5.30 -6.85
C ASN A 56 -15.13 -5.32 -5.71
N ILE A 57 -15.57 -5.10 -4.47
CA ILE A 57 -14.71 -5.17 -3.28
C ILE A 57 -14.10 -6.56 -3.15
N GLN A 58 -14.92 -7.60 -3.25
CA GLN A 58 -14.48 -8.99 -3.11
C GLN A 58 -13.46 -9.37 -4.19
N GLN A 59 -13.76 -9.07 -5.46
CA GLN A 59 -12.88 -9.35 -6.59
C GLN A 59 -11.55 -8.58 -6.50
N ALA A 60 -11.60 -7.30 -6.09
CA ALA A 60 -10.42 -6.48 -5.89
C ALA A 60 -9.52 -7.06 -4.79
N HIS A 61 -10.11 -7.46 -3.65
CA HIS A 61 -9.36 -8.07 -2.56
C HIS A 61 -8.75 -9.41 -2.93
N ASP A 62 -9.48 -10.28 -3.60
CA ASP A 62 -8.97 -11.60 -3.97
C ASP A 62 -7.84 -11.49 -4.98
N THR A 63 -7.96 -10.59 -5.95
CA THR A 63 -6.90 -10.30 -6.92
C THR A 63 -5.69 -9.67 -6.24
N ALA A 64 -5.89 -8.68 -5.36
CA ALA A 64 -4.82 -8.06 -4.58
C ALA A 64 -4.09 -9.06 -3.68
N ARG A 65 -4.79 -10.00 -3.05
CA ARG A 65 -4.16 -11.05 -2.23
C ARG A 65 -3.27 -11.97 -3.08
N ARG A 66 -3.71 -12.34 -4.29
CA ARG A 66 -2.92 -13.16 -5.21
C ARG A 66 -1.64 -12.44 -5.65
N THR A 67 -1.75 -11.18 -6.05
CA THR A 67 -0.60 -10.36 -6.50
C THR A 67 0.35 -10.03 -5.35
N LEU A 68 -0.16 -9.75 -4.16
CA LEU A 68 0.66 -9.52 -2.97
C LEU A 68 1.49 -10.75 -2.60
N LYS A 69 0.91 -11.96 -2.63
CA LYS A 69 1.63 -13.20 -2.34
C LYS A 69 2.83 -13.38 -3.29
N THR A 70 2.65 -13.14 -4.59
CA THR A 70 3.74 -13.29 -5.56
C THR A 70 4.77 -12.17 -5.45
N SER A 71 4.33 -10.92 -5.28
CA SER A 71 5.23 -9.77 -5.08
C SER A 71 6.07 -9.92 -3.81
N MET A 72 5.47 -10.39 -2.71
CA MET A 72 6.17 -10.61 -1.45
C MET A 72 7.22 -11.71 -1.57
N LYS A 73 6.91 -12.83 -2.23
CA LYS A 73 7.89 -13.89 -2.51
C LYS A 73 9.09 -13.37 -3.32
N ARG A 74 8.83 -12.57 -4.36
CA ARG A 74 9.89 -11.95 -5.18
C ARG A 74 10.72 -10.98 -4.35
N MET A 75 10.07 -10.14 -3.53
CA MET A 75 10.75 -9.17 -2.69
C MET A 75 11.64 -9.86 -1.65
N LYS A 76 11.15 -10.92 -1.01
CA LYS A 76 11.93 -11.75 -0.10
C LYS A 76 13.15 -12.36 -0.81
N ARG A 77 12.95 -13.03 -1.94
CA ARG A 77 14.06 -13.61 -2.72
C ARG A 77 15.12 -12.57 -3.07
N ASN A 78 14.70 -11.40 -3.55
CA ASN A 78 15.63 -10.33 -3.93
C ASN A 78 16.36 -9.76 -2.72
N TYR A 79 15.70 -9.67 -1.56
CA TYR A 79 16.34 -9.28 -0.32
C TYR A 79 17.37 -10.33 0.10
N ASP A 80 16.97 -11.59 0.18
CA ASP A 80 17.83 -12.71 0.59
C ASP A 80 19.09 -12.83 -0.30
N LEU A 81 18.96 -12.59 -1.61
CA LEU A 81 20.10 -12.54 -2.54
C LEU A 81 21.09 -11.38 -2.29
N ARG A 82 20.59 -10.26 -1.76
CA ARG A 82 21.42 -9.07 -1.47
C ARG A 82 21.98 -9.09 -0.05
N VAL A 83 21.51 -9.97 0.81
CA VAL A 83 22.05 -10.14 2.16
C VAL A 83 23.41 -10.83 2.05
N LEU A 84 24.47 -10.10 2.36
CA LEU A 84 25.79 -10.69 2.57
C LEU A 84 25.74 -11.50 3.87
N GLN A 85 25.70 -12.82 3.74
CA GLN A 85 25.79 -13.72 4.87
C GLN A 85 27.26 -13.78 5.32
N ARG A 86 27.59 -13.14 6.45
CA ARG A 86 28.87 -13.34 7.16
C ARG A 86 28.57 -14.25 8.36
N PRO A 87 28.87 -15.56 8.27
CA PRO A 87 28.75 -16.42 9.44
C PRO A 87 29.78 -15.97 10.48
N TYR A 88 29.36 -15.91 11.75
CA TYR A 88 30.23 -15.62 12.88
C TYR A 88 30.44 -16.90 13.69
N ALA A 89 31.65 -17.11 14.19
CA ALA A 89 32.02 -18.22 15.07
C ALA A 89 32.18 -17.75 16.51
N GLU A 90 32.15 -18.70 17.45
CA GLU A 90 32.50 -18.45 18.85
C GLU A 90 33.94 -17.91 18.93
N GLY A 91 34.11 -16.72 19.51
CA GLY A 91 35.39 -16.01 19.58
C GLY A 91 35.55 -14.84 18.59
N ASP A 92 34.64 -14.67 17.63
CA ASP A 92 34.68 -13.53 16.71
C ASP A 92 34.32 -12.20 17.39
N ILE A 93 35.12 -11.16 17.11
CA ILE A 93 34.85 -9.81 17.59
C ILE A 93 33.89 -9.12 16.62
N VAL A 94 32.71 -8.77 17.12
CA VAL A 94 31.67 -8.07 16.34
C VAL A 94 31.34 -6.72 16.96
N TYR A 95 31.15 -5.71 16.11
CA TYR A 95 30.65 -4.40 16.55
C TYR A 95 29.12 -4.44 16.65
N ILE A 96 28.59 -4.04 17.81
CA ILE A 96 27.16 -3.84 18.00
C ILE A 96 26.84 -2.38 17.70
N LEU A 97 25.91 -2.15 16.78
CA LEU A 97 25.37 -0.81 16.57
C LEU A 97 24.42 -0.49 17.73
N ASP A 98 24.91 0.24 18.74
CA ASP A 98 24.05 0.78 19.79
C ASP A 98 23.17 1.88 19.20
N THR A 99 21.88 1.55 19.08
CA THR A 99 20.88 2.50 18.59
C THR A 99 20.10 3.18 19.70
N GLY A 100 20.54 3.08 20.95
CA GLY A 100 19.99 3.81 22.07
C GLY A 100 19.93 5.31 21.79
N VAL A 101 18.81 5.93 22.14
CA VAL A 101 18.68 7.39 22.20
C VAL A 101 18.55 7.75 23.67
N LEU A 102 19.31 8.74 24.13
CA LEU A 102 19.15 9.26 25.48
C LEU A 102 17.67 9.63 25.71
N LYS A 103 17.11 9.29 26.88
CA LYS A 103 15.75 9.69 27.25
C LYS A 103 15.58 11.20 27.04
N GLY A 104 14.59 11.59 26.25
CA GLY A 104 14.30 12.99 25.91
C GLY A 104 14.92 13.49 24.60
N LYS A 105 15.74 12.69 23.89
CA LYS A 105 16.20 13.01 22.53
C LYS A 105 15.50 12.14 21.49
N CYS A 106 15.14 12.74 20.37
CA CYS A 106 14.53 12.05 19.23
C CYS A 106 15.58 11.85 18.14
N LYS A 107 15.90 10.59 17.81
CA LYS A 107 16.85 10.24 16.75
C LYS A 107 16.54 10.84 15.38
N LYS A 108 15.26 11.14 15.12
CA LYS A 108 14.80 11.75 13.87
C LYS A 108 15.05 13.26 13.77
N LEU A 109 15.35 13.92 14.90
CA LEU A 109 15.60 15.37 14.97
C LEU A 109 17.09 15.71 15.14
N CYS A 110 17.93 14.72 15.45
CA CYS A 110 19.38 14.88 15.42
C CYS A 110 19.87 14.70 13.99
N SER A 111 20.67 15.64 13.48
CA SER A 111 21.36 15.47 12.20
C SER A 111 22.33 14.28 12.28
N PRO A 112 22.61 13.60 11.15
CA PRO A 112 23.59 12.52 11.11
C PRO A 112 24.99 13.00 11.50
#